data_AF-D4LTH9-F1
#
_entry.id   AF-D4LTH9-F1
#
_cell.length_a   1.000
_cell.length_b   1.000
_cell.length_c   1.000
_cell.angle_alpha   90.00
_cell.angle_beta   90.00
_cell.angle_gamma   90.00
#
_symmetry.space_group_name_H-M   'P 1'
#
loop_
_entity.id
_entity.type
_entity.pdbx_description
1 polymer ?
#
loop_
_entity_poly.entity_id
_entity_poly.type
_entity_poly.pdbx_seq_one_letter_code
_entity_poly.pdbx_strand_id
1 'polypeptide(L)'
;MDQLYTKTPISVAQQLEAMIADRGNKMLRYWKEIEKEKSAFEPLYINIPNETLKYRIKNMGEWYIEYACKNKFRFYFFNFIAIIAPLVVTLFNALSLEYGDIVKVVTVSCSLLTSFSASYVALTRCLEKWKIYRDSIESIKRLLVLYWVDQIDDQNLKTLVNDLEALKGKEYERWSSTYNAMAKTSVSRGKSEENSAGKDSGTSSK
;
A
#
# COMPACT_ATOMS: atom_id res chain seq x y z
N MET A 1 22.50 -3.81 -49.55
CA MET A 1 21.84 -2.49 -49.34
C MET A 1 21.17 -2.57 -47.99
N ASP A 2 21.96 -2.50 -46.92
CA ASP A 2 21.48 -2.66 -45.55
C ASP A 2 21.10 -1.29 -44.99
N GLN A 3 19.80 -1.08 -44.76
CA GLN A 3 19.32 0.07 -44.02
C GLN A 3 19.63 -0.13 -42.53
N LEU A 4 20.75 0.43 -42.08
CA LEU A 4 21.05 0.60 -40.67
C LEU A 4 20.03 1.60 -40.08
N TYR A 5 19.11 1.08 -39.27
CA TYR A 5 18.20 1.87 -38.43
C TYR A 5 19.01 2.74 -37.45
N THR A 6 19.26 4.00 -37.81
CA THR A 6 19.72 5.00 -36.85
C THR A 6 18.55 5.45 -35.98
N LYS A 7 18.36 4.80 -34.82
CA LYS A 7 17.51 5.36 -33.76
C LYS A 7 18.18 6.63 -33.25
N THR A 8 17.61 7.78 -33.60
CA THR A 8 17.97 9.07 -33.02
C THR A 8 17.86 9.03 -31.49
N PRO A 9 18.85 9.55 -30.75
CA PRO A 9 18.79 9.57 -29.28
C PRO A 9 17.63 10.47 -28.83
N ILE A 10 16.69 9.87 -28.12
CA ILE A 10 15.50 10.55 -27.58
C ILE A 10 15.98 11.59 -26.56
N SER A 11 15.63 12.86 -26.80
CA SER A 11 15.94 13.98 -25.89
C SER A 11 15.39 13.70 -24.48
N VAL A 12 16.09 14.15 -23.44
CA VAL A 12 15.66 14.00 -22.03
C VAL A 12 14.22 14.50 -21.82
N ALA A 13 13.81 15.54 -22.54
CA ALA A 13 12.44 16.06 -22.52
C ALA A 13 11.40 15.05 -23.04
N GLN A 14 11.71 14.35 -24.14
CA GLN A 14 10.85 13.30 -24.70
C GLN A 14 10.78 12.06 -23.80
N GLN A 15 11.88 11.74 -23.10
CA GLN A 15 11.87 10.66 -22.09
C GLN A 15 11.03 11.04 -20.88
N LEU A 16 11.11 12.31 -20.44
CA LEU A 16 10.31 12.83 -19.33
C LEU A 16 8.81 12.84 -19.68
N GLU A 17 8.44 13.29 -20.87
CA GLU A 17 7.05 13.27 -21.34
C GLU A 17 6.49 11.84 -21.45
N ALA A 18 7.28 10.90 -22.00
CA ALA A 18 6.90 9.49 -22.05
C ALA A 18 6.70 8.89 -20.65
N MET A 19 7.55 9.29 -19.69
CA MET A 19 7.45 8.84 -18.29
C MET A 19 6.24 9.45 -17.56
N ILE A 20 5.89 10.70 -17.86
CA ILE A 20 4.68 11.37 -17.34
C ILE A 20 3.42 10.72 -17.93
N ALA A 21 3.40 10.44 -19.23
CA ALA A 21 2.30 9.75 -19.90
C ALA A 21 2.10 8.31 -19.40
N ASP A 22 3.19 7.55 -19.20
CA ASP A 22 3.13 6.21 -18.60
C ASP A 22 2.59 6.26 -17.16
N ARG A 23 3.02 7.26 -16.37
CA ARG A 23 2.52 7.47 -15.01
C ARG A 23 1.01 7.77 -14.99
N GLY A 24 0.52 8.59 -15.92
CA GLY A 24 -0.91 8.84 -16.11
C GLY A 24 -1.69 7.57 -16.45
N ASN A 25 -1.17 6.75 -17.37
CA ASN A 25 -1.76 5.45 -17.74
C ASN A 25 -1.78 4.45 -16.57
N LYS A 26 -0.78 4.47 -15.70
CA LYS A 26 -0.71 3.59 -14.52
C LYS A 26 -1.75 3.97 -13.47
N MET A 27 -1.97 5.27 -13.26
CA MET A 27 -3.07 5.77 -12.42
C MET A 27 -4.44 5.40 -13.00
N LEU A 28 -4.62 5.49 -14.32
CA LEU A 28 -5.84 5.05 -14.99
C LEU A 28 -6.07 3.54 -14.83
N ARG A 29 -5.02 2.71 -14.91
CA ARG A 29 -5.13 1.26 -14.64
C ARG A 29 -5.57 0.97 -13.21
N TYR A 30 -5.07 1.75 -12.25
CA TYR A 30 -5.42 1.61 -10.85
C TYR A 30 -6.91 1.90 -10.59
N TRP A 31 -7.44 3.00 -11.13
CA TRP A 31 -8.87 3.33 -11.03
C TRP A 31 -9.74 2.28 -11.73
N LYS A 32 -9.31 1.77 -12.89
CA LYS A 32 -9.97 0.66 -13.57
C LYS A 32 -10.01 -0.63 -12.74
N GLU A 33 -8.96 -0.93 -11.95
CA GLU A 33 -8.93 -2.12 -11.07
C GLU A 33 -9.97 -1.98 -9.94
N ILE A 34 -10.10 -0.79 -9.34
CA ILE A 34 -11.14 -0.49 -8.34
C ILE A 34 -12.53 -0.63 -8.96
N GLU A 35 -12.79 0.01 -10.10
CA GLU A 35 -14.07 -0.04 -10.79
C GLU A 35 -14.46 -1.48 -11.15
N LYS A 36 -13.49 -2.26 -11.64
CA LYS A 36 -13.69 -3.68 -11.94
C LYS A 36 -14.06 -4.48 -10.69
N GLU A 37 -13.37 -4.27 -9.57
CA GLU A 37 -13.71 -4.97 -8.32
C GLU A 37 -15.07 -4.55 -7.76
N LYS A 38 -15.43 -3.26 -7.86
CA LYS A 38 -16.75 -2.75 -7.46
C LYS A 38 -17.86 -3.35 -8.33
N SER A 39 -17.67 -3.38 -9.64
CA SER A 39 -18.63 -3.98 -10.58
C SER A 39 -18.82 -5.48 -10.34
N ALA A 40 -17.75 -6.20 -9.97
CA ALA A 40 -17.85 -7.62 -9.60
C ALA A 40 -18.55 -7.84 -8.23
N PHE A 41 -18.52 -6.84 -7.35
CA PHE A 41 -19.15 -6.89 -6.03
C PHE A 41 -20.65 -6.55 -6.08
N GLU A 42 -21.05 -5.64 -6.96
CA GLU A 42 -22.44 -5.20 -7.15
C GLU A 42 -23.50 -6.31 -7.22
N PRO A 43 -23.35 -7.36 -8.06
CA PRO A 43 -24.37 -8.39 -8.18
C PRO A 43 -24.58 -9.19 -6.88
N LEU A 44 -23.64 -9.17 -5.94
CA LEU A 44 -23.72 -9.93 -4.69
C LEU A 44 -24.67 -9.31 -3.67
N TYR A 45 -24.99 -8.03 -3.76
CA TYR A 45 -25.87 -7.35 -2.80
C TYR A 45 -27.12 -6.72 -3.42
N ILE A 46 -27.18 -6.58 -4.75
CA ILE A 46 -28.26 -5.84 -5.43
C ILE A 46 -29.66 -6.40 -5.18
N ASN A 47 -29.76 -7.73 -5.04
CA ASN A 47 -31.02 -8.45 -4.87
C ASN A 47 -31.45 -8.60 -3.40
N ILE A 48 -30.71 -8.02 -2.44
CA ILE A 48 -31.11 -8.06 -1.02
C ILE A 48 -32.42 -7.28 -0.83
N PRO A 49 -33.45 -7.87 -0.19
CA PRO A 49 -34.77 -7.24 -0.08
C PRO A 49 -34.77 -5.98 0.80
N ASN A 50 -33.90 -5.93 1.81
CA ASN A 50 -33.80 -4.79 2.71
C ASN A 50 -32.86 -3.70 2.16
N GLU A 51 -33.43 -2.57 1.74
CA GLU A 51 -32.69 -1.43 1.17
C GLU A 51 -31.65 -0.82 2.13
N THR A 52 -31.97 -0.73 3.43
CA THR A 52 -31.04 -0.20 4.43
C THR A 52 -29.82 -1.11 4.57
N LEU A 53 -30.03 -2.42 4.59
CA LEU A 53 -28.95 -3.40 4.67
C LEU A 53 -28.12 -3.40 3.38
N LYS A 54 -28.79 -3.34 2.23
CA LYS A 54 -28.15 -3.22 0.91
C LYS A 54 -27.21 -2.03 0.85
N TYR A 55 -27.66 -0.85 1.27
CA TYR A 55 -26.85 0.36 1.32
C TYR A 55 -25.64 0.22 2.25
N ARG A 56 -25.83 -0.40 3.43
CA ARG A 56 -24.73 -0.65 4.37
C ARG A 56 -23.67 -1.58 3.79
N ILE A 57 -24.09 -2.68 3.15
CA ILE A 57 -23.19 -3.65 2.52
C ILE A 57 -22.45 -3.02 1.35
N LYS A 58 -23.14 -2.25 0.51
CA LYS A 58 -22.54 -1.48 -0.59
C LYS A 58 -21.44 -0.55 -0.08
N ASN A 59 -21.79 0.36 0.83
CA ASN A 59 -20.84 1.35 1.35
C ASN A 59 -19.63 0.69 2.03
N MET A 60 -19.89 -0.36 2.81
CA MET A 60 -18.85 -1.09 3.50
C MET A 60 -17.92 -1.80 2.51
N GLY A 61 -18.48 -2.54 1.54
CA GLY A 61 -17.70 -3.27 0.56
C GLY A 61 -16.89 -2.36 -0.36
N GLU A 62 -17.50 -1.29 -0.88
CA GLU A 62 -16.79 -0.29 -1.68
C GLU A 62 -15.66 0.38 -0.91
N TRP A 63 -15.88 0.73 0.35
CA TRP A 63 -14.86 1.33 1.20
C TRP A 63 -13.66 0.38 1.38
N TYR A 64 -13.91 -0.91 1.66
CA TYR A 64 -12.84 -1.90 1.79
C TYR A 64 -12.08 -2.13 0.49
N ILE A 65 -12.77 -2.21 -0.64
CA ILE A 65 -12.14 -2.37 -1.97
C ILE A 65 -11.20 -1.19 -2.23
N GLU A 66 -11.69 0.04 -2.07
CA GLU A 66 -10.88 1.23 -2.29
C GLU A 66 -9.68 1.29 -1.36
N TYR A 67 -9.87 1.04 -0.07
CA TYR A 67 -8.78 1.10 0.90
C TYR A 67 -7.75 -0.02 0.69
N ALA A 68 -8.18 -1.23 0.32
CA ALA A 68 -7.29 -2.32 -0.03
C ALA A 68 -6.41 -1.93 -1.23
N CYS A 69 -7.02 -1.45 -2.31
CA CYS A 69 -6.29 -1.01 -3.50
C CYS A 69 -5.37 0.18 -3.18
N LYS A 70 -5.83 1.19 -2.43
CA LYS A 70 -5.03 2.40 -2.05
C LYS A 70 -3.77 1.99 -1.28
N ASN A 71 -3.91 1.07 -0.33
CA ASN A 71 -2.78 0.59 0.46
C ASN A 71 -1.82 -0.30 -0.35
N LYS A 72 -2.34 -1.15 -1.26
CA LYS A 72 -1.52 -1.89 -2.23
C LYS A 72 -0.65 -0.94 -3.05
N PHE A 73 -1.26 0.08 -3.67
CA PHE A 73 -0.54 1.03 -4.50
C PHE A 73 0.54 1.79 -3.72
N ARG A 74 0.19 2.35 -2.55
CA ARG A 74 1.14 3.06 -1.70
C ARG A 74 2.31 2.17 -1.31
N PHE A 75 2.05 0.94 -0.89
CA PHE A 75 3.09 -0.01 -0.51
C PHE A 75 4.09 -0.25 -1.67
N TYR A 76 3.61 -0.61 -2.85
CA TYR A 76 4.49 -0.87 -3.99
C TYR A 76 5.22 0.39 -4.48
N PHE A 77 4.55 1.54 -4.46
CA PHE A 77 5.14 2.80 -4.90
C PHE A 77 6.31 3.24 -4.01
N PHE A 78 6.12 3.28 -2.69
CA PHE A 78 7.18 3.70 -1.77
C PHE A 78 8.32 2.67 -1.67
N ASN A 79 8.02 1.36 -1.75
CA ASN A 79 9.07 0.35 -1.84
C ASN A 79 9.89 0.48 -3.12
N PHE A 80 9.23 0.75 -4.25
CA PHE A 80 9.93 0.97 -5.51
C PHE A 80 10.90 2.15 -5.40
N ILE A 81 10.46 3.28 -4.83
CA ILE A 81 11.34 4.44 -4.61
C ILE A 81 12.52 4.07 -3.69
N ALA A 82 12.26 3.37 -2.59
CA ALA A 82 13.29 2.98 -1.64
C ALA A 82 14.37 2.08 -2.26
N ILE A 83 14.04 1.31 -3.30
CA ILE A 83 14.99 0.45 -4.02
C ILE A 83 15.70 1.21 -5.14
N ILE A 84 14.97 2.01 -5.93
CA ILE A 84 15.52 2.66 -7.12
C ILE A 84 16.40 3.86 -6.78
N ALA A 85 16.03 4.66 -5.78
CA ALA A 85 16.77 5.88 -5.46
C ALA A 85 18.25 5.62 -5.09
N PRO A 86 18.61 4.60 -4.29
CA PRO A 86 20.02 4.24 -4.06
C PRO A 86 20.75 3.79 -5.33
N LEU A 87 20.09 3.05 -6.22
CA LEU A 87 20.67 2.58 -7.48
C LEU A 87 21.01 3.75 -8.42
N VAL A 88 20.15 4.78 -8.46
CA VAL A 88 20.43 6.01 -9.19
C VAL A 88 21.67 6.69 -8.63
N VAL A 89 21.80 6.82 -7.31
CA VAL A 89 23.01 7.39 -6.68
C VAL A 89 24.27 6.61 -7.07
N THR A 90 24.22 5.28 -7.02
CA THR A 90 25.34 4.44 -7.43
C THR A 90 25.74 4.67 -8.89
N LEU A 91 24.76 4.79 -9.79
CA LEU A 91 25.02 5.05 -11.21
C LEU A 91 25.68 6.42 -11.44
N PHE A 92 25.17 7.48 -10.80
CA PHE A 92 25.75 8.82 -10.91
C PHE A 92 27.17 8.89 -10.34
N ASN A 93 27.43 8.18 -9.25
CA ASN A 93 28.77 8.09 -8.67
C ASN A 93 29.73 7.29 -9.57
N ALA A 94 29.26 6.23 -10.24
CA ALA A 94 30.08 5.40 -11.12
C ALA A 94 30.44 6.07 -12.45
N LEU A 95 29.61 6.99 -12.94
CA LEU A 95 29.83 7.67 -14.23
C LEU A 95 30.80 8.86 -14.15
N SER A 96 31.35 9.18 -12.96
CA SER A 96 32.36 10.23 -12.72
C SER A 96 32.09 11.52 -13.50
N LEU A 97 30.83 11.97 -13.54
CA LEU A 97 30.45 13.21 -14.23
C LEU A 97 31.21 14.39 -13.61
N GLU A 98 31.89 15.19 -14.43
CA GLU A 98 32.70 16.35 -13.99
C GLU A 98 31.89 17.45 -13.26
N TYR A 99 30.56 17.32 -13.21
CA TYR A 99 29.66 18.19 -12.48
C TYR A 99 29.49 17.76 -11.02
N GLY A 100 30.55 17.91 -10.21
CA GLY A 100 30.59 17.47 -8.81
C GLY A 100 29.45 18.02 -7.92
N ASP A 101 28.97 19.23 -8.19
CA ASP A 101 27.86 19.82 -7.42
C ASP A 101 26.50 19.20 -7.77
N ILE A 102 26.28 18.81 -9.03
CA ILE A 102 25.04 18.14 -9.46
C ILE A 102 24.97 16.75 -8.82
N VAL A 103 26.08 16.01 -8.80
CA VAL A 103 26.14 14.67 -8.20
C VAL A 103 25.85 14.73 -6.69
N LYS A 104 26.36 15.74 -5.98
CA LYS A 104 26.05 15.97 -4.56
C LYS A 104 24.56 16.22 -4.32
N VAL A 105 23.94 17.10 -5.10
CA VAL A 105 22.50 17.42 -4.95
C VAL A 105 21.63 16.19 -5.23
N VAL A 106 21.94 15.40 -6.27
CA VAL A 106 21.24 14.16 -6.60
C VAL A 106 21.40 13.12 -5.47
N THR A 107 22.60 13.00 -4.92
CA THR A 107 22.90 12.06 -3.83
C THR A 107 22.13 12.40 -2.56
N VAL A 108 22.14 13.67 -2.15
CA VAL A 108 21.42 14.12 -0.95
C VAL A 108 19.91 13.95 -1.13
N SER A 109 19.35 14.37 -2.26
CA SER A 109 17.91 14.26 -2.52
C SER A 109 17.44 12.81 -2.60
N CYS A 110 18.17 11.92 -3.28
CA CYS A 110 17.84 10.49 -3.33
C CYS A 110 17.97 9.82 -1.96
N SER A 111 18.96 10.20 -1.15
CA SER A 111 19.14 9.64 0.20
C SER A 111 17.99 10.04 1.12
N LEU A 112 17.58 11.31 1.10
CA LEU A 112 16.41 11.79 1.85
C LEU A 112 15.13 11.09 1.40
N LEU A 113 14.94 10.95 0.08
CA LEU A 113 13.76 10.30 -0.48
C LEU A 113 13.70 8.81 -0.12
N THR A 114 14.85 8.12 -0.15
CA THR A 114 14.97 6.72 0.27
C THR A 114 14.63 6.56 1.74
N SER A 115 15.28 7.34 2.61
CA SER A 115 15.06 7.29 4.06
C SER A 115 13.61 7.61 4.41
N PHE A 116 13.02 8.62 3.78
CA PHE A 116 11.60 8.95 3.95
C PHE A 116 10.70 7.79 3.50
N SER A 117 10.95 7.22 2.32
CA SER A 117 10.12 6.14 1.78
C SER A 117 10.19 4.88 2.64
N ALA A 118 11.39 4.50 3.10
CA ALA A 118 11.59 3.37 4.00
C ALA A 118 10.87 3.60 5.34
N SER A 119 11.02 4.80 5.92
CA SER A 119 10.36 5.20 7.17
C SER A 119 8.84 5.21 7.00
N TYR A 120 8.34 5.73 5.88
CA TYR A 120 6.91 5.76 5.57
C TYR A 120 6.34 4.35 5.48
N VAL A 121 6.98 3.43 4.73
CA VAL A 121 6.53 2.03 4.62
C VAL A 121 6.55 1.33 5.98
N ALA A 122 7.60 1.54 6.77
CA ALA A 122 7.74 0.94 8.09
C ALA A 122 6.68 1.44 9.09
N LEU A 123 6.38 2.74 9.08
CA LEU A 123 5.41 3.36 10.00
C LEU A 123 3.96 3.08 9.59
N THR A 124 3.66 3.19 8.29
CA THR A 124 2.28 3.06 7.81
C THR A 124 1.83 1.61 7.68
N ARG A 125 2.77 0.66 7.59
CA ARG A 125 2.53 -0.78 7.40
C ARG A 125 1.46 -1.04 6.34
N CYS A 126 1.56 -0.34 5.21
CA CYS A 126 0.57 -0.41 4.12
C CYS A 126 0.29 -1.85 3.65
N LEU A 127 1.27 -2.75 3.74
CA LEU A 127 1.08 -4.17 3.44
C LEU A 127 0.09 -4.85 4.38
N GLU A 128 0.22 -4.63 5.69
CA GLU A 128 -0.68 -5.21 6.70
C GLU A 128 -2.07 -4.63 6.54
N LYS A 129 -2.18 -3.31 6.35
CA LYS A 129 -3.46 -2.64 6.08
C LYS A 129 -4.14 -3.21 4.85
N TRP A 130 -3.39 -3.34 3.75
CA TRP A 130 -3.90 -3.94 2.52
C TRP A 130 -4.42 -5.36 2.74
N LYS A 131 -3.66 -6.22 3.44
CA LYS A 131 -4.08 -7.60 3.74
C LYS A 131 -5.34 -7.65 4.59
N ILE A 132 -5.44 -6.84 5.64
CA ILE A 132 -6.62 -6.78 6.51
C ILE A 132 -7.85 -6.37 5.69
N TYR A 133 -7.77 -5.27 4.93
CA TYR A 133 -8.91 -4.81 4.13
C TYR A 133 -9.30 -5.81 3.03
N ARG A 134 -8.31 -6.47 2.41
CA ARG A 134 -8.56 -7.51 1.40
C ARG A 134 -9.27 -8.73 2.00
N ASP A 135 -8.87 -9.16 3.20
CA ASP A 135 -9.51 -10.27 3.90
C ASP A 135 -10.93 -9.92 4.35
N SER A 136 -11.16 -8.68 4.81
CA SER A 136 -12.49 -8.19 5.16
C SER A 136 -13.44 -8.21 3.97
N ILE A 137 -13.03 -7.70 2.80
CA ILE A 137 -13.92 -7.73 1.61
C ILE A 137 -14.18 -9.15 1.11
N GLU A 138 -13.19 -10.04 1.13
CA GLU A 138 -13.41 -11.44 0.73
C GLU A 138 -14.33 -12.18 1.70
N SER A 139 -14.24 -11.87 3.00
CA SER A 139 -15.18 -12.38 4.00
C SER A 139 -16.60 -11.88 3.74
N ILE A 140 -16.78 -10.59 3.41
CA ILE A 140 -18.10 -10.03 3.04
C ILE A 140 -18.66 -10.75 1.80
N LYS A 141 -17.86 -10.89 0.74
CA LYS A 141 -18.27 -11.60 -0.48
C LYS A 141 -18.68 -13.03 -0.18
N ARG A 142 -17.91 -13.75 0.64
CA ARG A 142 -18.22 -15.12 1.06
C ARG A 142 -19.54 -15.19 1.81
N LEU A 143 -19.77 -14.29 2.78
CA LEU A 143 -21.03 -14.23 3.53
C LEU A 143 -22.23 -13.96 2.61
N LEU A 144 -22.09 -13.04 1.66
CA LEU A 144 -23.12 -12.77 0.67
C LEU A 144 -23.42 -14.00 -0.19
N VAL A 145 -22.39 -14.70 -0.66
CA VAL A 145 -22.57 -15.94 -1.45
C VAL A 145 -23.27 -17.02 -0.62
N LEU A 146 -22.90 -17.20 0.66
CA LEU A 146 -23.56 -18.16 1.55
C LEU A 146 -25.04 -17.83 1.74
N TYR A 147 -25.35 -16.55 1.95
CA TYR A 147 -26.74 -16.08 2.03
C TYR A 147 -27.54 -16.37 0.76
N TRP A 148 -26.93 -16.34 -0.42
CA TRP A 148 -27.61 -16.68 -1.67
C TRP A 148 -27.81 -18.19 -1.88
N VAL A 149 -26.95 -19.02 -1.27
CA VAL A 149 -27.06 -20.48 -1.33
C VAL A 149 -28.17 -20.96 -0.39
N ASP A 150 -28.26 -20.36 0.79
CA ASP A 150 -29.37 -20.59 1.70
C ASP A 150 -30.63 -19.91 1.14
N GLN A 151 -31.81 -20.52 1.30
CA GLN A 151 -33.03 -19.91 0.76
C GLN A 151 -33.28 -18.52 1.36
N ILE A 152 -33.83 -17.61 0.57
CA ILE A 152 -34.11 -16.24 1.00
C ILE A 152 -35.20 -16.27 2.07
N ASP A 153 -34.79 -16.26 3.33
CA ASP A 153 -35.67 -16.17 4.49
C ASP A 153 -35.19 -15.10 5.49
N ASP A 154 -36.09 -14.68 6.38
CA ASP A 154 -35.82 -13.65 7.38
C ASP A 154 -34.81 -14.08 8.45
N GLN A 155 -34.65 -15.38 8.71
CA GLN A 155 -33.66 -15.91 9.65
C GLN A 155 -32.25 -15.83 9.06
N ASN A 156 -32.07 -16.22 7.80
CA ASN A 156 -30.82 -16.14 7.05
C ASN A 156 -30.41 -14.67 6.87
N LEU A 157 -31.38 -13.76 6.71
CA LEU A 157 -31.10 -12.33 6.69
C LEU A 157 -30.56 -11.83 8.05
N LYS A 158 -31.16 -12.27 9.17
CA LYS A 158 -30.66 -11.95 10.51
C LYS A 158 -29.27 -12.56 10.76
N THR A 159 -29.05 -13.81 10.34
CA THR A 159 -27.75 -14.48 10.42
C THR A 159 -26.68 -13.70 9.64
N LEU A 160 -26.99 -13.27 8.41
CA LEU A 160 -26.09 -12.44 7.60
C LEU A 160 -25.73 -11.14 8.33
N VAL A 161 -26.69 -10.44 8.95
CA VAL A 161 -26.42 -9.22 9.71
C VAL A 161 -25.49 -9.50 10.89
N ASN A 162 -25.80 -10.54 11.68
CA ASN A 162 -24.99 -10.93 12.83
C ASN A 162 -23.56 -11.31 12.42
N ASP A 163 -23.39 -12.03 11.33
CA ASP A 163 -22.08 -12.42 10.81
C ASP A 163 -21.28 -11.21 10.29
N LEU A 164 -21.95 -10.25 9.66
CA LEU A 164 -21.32 -9.00 9.24
C LEU A 164 -20.88 -8.15 10.45
N GLU A 165 -21.67 -8.12 11.53
CA GLU A 165 -21.29 -7.44 12.77
C GLU A 165 -20.14 -8.16 13.48
N ALA A 166 -20.17 -9.49 13.54
CA ALA A 166 -19.07 -10.30 14.06
C ALA A 166 -17.78 -10.10 13.27
N LEU A 167 -17.87 -9.95 11.93
CA LEU A 167 -16.73 -9.63 11.08
C LEU A 167 -16.12 -8.26 11.45
N LYS A 168 -16.94 -7.23 11.69
CA LYS A 168 -16.47 -5.93 12.16
C LYS A 168 -15.77 -6.02 13.51
N GLY A 169 -16.31 -6.82 14.43
CA GLY A 169 -15.70 -7.08 15.74
C GLY A 169 -14.30 -7.70 15.61
N LYS A 170 -14.18 -8.76 14.80
CA LYS A 170 -12.90 -9.41 14.51
C LYS A 170 -11.89 -8.47 13.85
N GLU A 171 -12.36 -7.61 12.95
CA GLU A 171 -11.50 -6.60 12.33
C GLU A 171 -11.00 -5.59 13.37
N TYR A 172 -11.88 -5.09 14.24
CA TYR A 172 -11.49 -4.16 15.30
C TYR A 172 -10.43 -4.77 16.23
N GLU A 173 -10.60 -6.04 16.61
CA GLU A 173 -9.62 -6.79 17.39
C GLU A 173 -8.28 -6.91 16.66
N ARG A 174 -8.28 -7.22 15.35
CA ARG A 174 -7.07 -7.27 14.54
C ARG A 174 -6.36 -5.93 14.48
N TRP A 175 -7.09 -4.82 14.29
CA TRP A 175 -6.51 -3.48 14.32
C TRP A 175 -5.92 -3.16 15.70
N SER A 176 -6.68 -3.38 16.76
CA SER A 176 -6.24 -3.16 18.14
C SER A 176 -4.97 -3.95 18.45
N SER A 177 -4.94 -5.24 18.10
CA SER A 177 -3.76 -6.10 18.24
C SER A 177 -2.56 -5.56 17.45
N THR A 178 -2.78 -5.11 16.22
CA THR A 178 -1.73 -4.50 15.38
C THR A 178 -1.15 -3.25 16.03
N TYR A 179 -1.98 -2.33 16.54
CA TYR A 179 -1.51 -1.12 17.21
C TYR A 179 -0.81 -1.42 18.55
N ASN A 180 -1.31 -2.39 19.32
CA ASN A 180 -0.66 -2.83 20.56
C ASN A 180 0.71 -3.46 20.29
N ALA A 181 0.86 -4.22 19.19
CA ALA A 181 2.15 -4.71 18.74
C ALA A 181 3.09 -3.55 18.37
N MET A 182 2.59 -2.52 17.67
CA MET A 182 3.39 -1.32 17.35
C MET A 182 3.94 -0.64 18.61
N ALA A 183 3.09 -0.45 19.63
CA ALA A 183 3.49 0.17 20.90
C ALA A 183 4.59 -0.64 21.63
N LYS A 184 4.51 -1.97 21.58
CA LYS A 184 5.55 -2.85 22.16
C LYS A 184 6.86 -2.80 21.38
N THR A 185 6.81 -2.75 20.04
CA THR A 185 8.01 -2.64 19.19
C THR A 185 8.72 -1.29 19.36
N SER A 186 7.98 -0.18 19.52
CA SER A 186 8.61 1.13 19.76
C SER A 186 9.26 1.21 21.15
N VAL A 187 8.63 0.65 22.19
CA VAL A 187 9.17 0.62 23.56
C VAL A 187 10.43 -0.25 23.64
N SER A 188 10.45 -1.41 22.98
CA SER A 188 11.64 -2.28 22.96
C SER A 188 12.81 -1.65 22.19
N ARG A 189 12.54 -0.95 21.08
CA ARG A 189 13.58 -0.25 20.31
C ARG A 189 14.22 0.90 21.10
N GLY A 190 13.44 1.68 21.84
CA GLY A 190 13.95 2.74 22.72
C GLY A 190 14.83 2.19 23.86
N LYS A 191 14.46 1.04 24.44
CA LYS A 191 15.25 0.38 25.50
C LYS A 191 16.58 -0.17 25.00
N SER A 192 16.66 -0.60 23.74
CA SER A 192 17.90 -1.06 23.11
C SER A 192 18.86 0.08 22.78
N GLU A 193 18.34 1.25 22.40
CA GLU A 193 19.14 2.46 22.13
C GLU A 193 19.71 3.08 23.44
N GLU A 194 18.92 3.11 24.54
CA GLU A 194 19.41 3.54 25.86
C GLU A 194 20.53 2.65 26.41
N ASN A 195 20.42 1.33 26.25
CA ASN A 195 21.44 0.39 26.72
C ASN A 195 22.73 0.42 25.87
N SER A 196 22.68 0.95 24.65
CA SER A 196 23.88 1.13 23.80
C SER A 196 24.58 2.47 24.08
N ALA A 197 23.83 3.53 24.40
CA ALA A 197 24.40 4.83 24.75
C ALA A 197 25.12 4.85 26.11
N GLY A 198 24.73 3.96 27.04
CA GLY A 198 25.36 3.84 28.37
C GLY A 198 26.72 3.13 28.40
N LYS A 199 27.25 2.63 27.27
CA LYS A 199 28.49 1.84 27.23
C LYS A 199 29.73 2.60 26.72
N ASP A 200 29.56 3.80 26.17
CA ASP A 200 30.66 4.58 25.58
C ASP A 200 31.23 5.70 26.47
N SER A 201 30.70 5.91 27.68
CA SER A 201 31.19 6.96 28.62
C SER A 201 32.19 6.46 29.66
N GLY A 202 32.98 5.42 29.35
CA GLY A 202 33.74 4.66 30.35
C GLY A 202 35.19 4.33 30.00
N THR A 203 35.97 5.24 29.40
CA THR A 203 37.45 5.13 29.45
C THR A 203 38.12 6.48 29.20
N SER A 204 38.35 7.22 30.28
CA SER A 204 39.46 8.18 30.36
C SER A 204 39.91 8.29 31.81
N SER A 205 40.80 7.40 32.21
CA SER A 205 41.70 7.57 33.37
C SER A 205 42.78 6.50 33.32
N LYS A 206 43.90 6.83 32.67
CA LYS A 206 45.26 6.75 33.23
C LYS A 206 46.28 7.26 32.21
#